data_AF-A0ABD3FT16-F1
#
_entry.id   AF-A0ABD3FT16-F1
#
_cell.length_a   1.000
_cell.length_b   1.000
_cell.length_c   1.000
_cell.angle_alpha   90.00
_cell.angle_beta   90.00
_cell.angle_gamma   90.00
#
_symmetry.space_group_name_H-M   'P 1'
#
loop_
_entity.id
_entity.type
_entity.pdbx_description
1 polymer ?
#
loop_
_entity_poly.entity_id
_entity_poly.type
_entity_poly.pdbx_seq_one_letter_code
_entity_poly.pdbx_strand_id
1 'polypeptide(L)'
;MLTGQQIARARDMERGRERNRLSSDDYNNFKELLEDLTLERESVKKTMGFALDNYEAAVDLVGIIVESFKSSIASGVTLIGLLYLTSDILHNSSAAVNNASLFRTTLQECLPEIMNTLRIAHKNIVGRMYANVMKQKVINVLTAWENWSLFPPAVLVGFHATFLRKVEEDGYVNTRSLNIDGIGEADLERLRKTCR
;
A
#
# COMPACT_ATOMS: atom_id res chain seq x y z
N MET A 1 40.33 5.82 -10.93
CA MET A 1 40.55 5.32 -9.54
C MET A 1 39.68 6.14 -8.61
N LEU A 2 38.94 5.51 -7.68
CA LEU A 2 38.15 6.24 -6.68
C LEU A 2 39.08 6.79 -5.58
N THR A 3 38.77 7.99 -5.08
CA THR A 3 39.52 8.67 -4.02
C THR A 3 39.23 8.08 -2.64
N GLY A 4 40.15 8.23 -1.67
CA GLY A 4 39.97 7.72 -0.31
C GLY A 4 38.71 8.24 0.41
N GLN A 5 38.26 9.46 0.09
CA GLN A 5 37.00 10.03 0.59
C GLN A 5 35.76 9.35 0.01
N GLN A 6 35.81 8.91 -1.25
CA GLN A 6 34.70 8.18 -1.88
C GLN A 6 34.58 6.76 -1.33
N ILE A 7 35.70 6.10 -1.01
CA ILE A 7 35.72 4.76 -0.39
C ILE A 7 35.15 4.80 1.04
N ALA A 8 35.52 5.81 1.84
CA ALA A 8 34.99 5.98 3.20
C ALA A 8 33.47 6.21 3.19
N ARG A 9 32.98 7.11 2.32
CA ARG A 9 31.54 7.38 2.17
C ARG A 9 30.75 6.14 1.72
N ALA A 10 31.29 5.35 0.79
CA ALA A 10 30.65 4.12 0.35
C ALA A 10 30.50 3.10 1.49
N ARG A 11 31.56 2.93 2.30
CA ARG A 11 31.53 2.04 3.48
C ARG A 11 30.55 2.49 4.55
N ASP A 12 30.46 3.79 4.81
CA ASP A 12 29.50 4.33 5.79
C ASP A 12 28.05 4.19 5.29
N MET A 13 27.79 4.36 3.99
CA MET A 13 26.48 4.07 3.40
C MET A 13 26.13 2.58 3.48
N GLU A 14 27.10 1.69 3.24
CA GLU A 14 26.89 0.24 3.30
C GLU A 14 26.59 -0.22 4.73
N ARG A 15 27.33 0.29 5.72
CA ARG A 15 27.05 0.07 7.15
C ARG A 15 25.70 0.65 7.58
N GLY A 16 25.32 1.82 7.05
CA GLY A 16 24.00 2.40 7.28
C GLY A 16 22.88 1.53 6.72
N ARG A 17 23.08 0.93 5.53
CA ARG A 17 22.13 -0.03 4.95
C ARG A 17 22.01 -1.30 5.78
N GLU A 18 23.12 -1.85 6.28
CA GLU A 18 23.10 -3.04 7.12
C GLU A 18 22.39 -2.80 8.46
N ARG A 19 22.53 -1.60 9.05
CA ARG A 19 21.81 -1.20 10.26
C ARG A 19 20.30 -1.04 10.06
N ASN A 20 19.88 -0.68 8.86
CA ASN A 20 18.47 -0.46 8.50
C ASN A 20 17.78 -1.75 8.02
N ARG A 21 18.40 -2.92 8.21
CA ARG A 21 17.78 -4.21 7.87
C ARG A 21 17.25 -4.88 9.12
N LEU A 22 16.11 -5.54 8.98
CA LEU A 22 15.53 -6.32 10.06
C LEU A 22 16.42 -7.54 10.33
N SER A 23 16.72 -7.83 11.59
CA SER A 23 17.45 -9.03 11.96
C SER A 23 16.62 -10.29 11.62
N SER A 24 17.27 -11.45 11.46
CA SER A 24 16.54 -12.70 11.20
C SER A 24 15.57 -13.06 12.33
N ASP A 25 15.93 -12.75 13.58
CA ASP A 25 15.09 -13.03 14.74
C ASP A 25 13.88 -12.10 14.76
N ASP A 26 14.09 -10.81 14.50
CA ASP A 26 13.00 -9.82 14.40
C ASP A 26 12.10 -10.08 13.20
N TYR A 27 12.65 -10.57 12.08
CA TYR A 27 11.88 -11.01 10.93
C TYR A 27 10.92 -12.15 11.29
N ASN A 28 11.42 -13.18 11.97
CA ASN A 28 10.59 -14.31 12.40
C ASN A 28 9.54 -13.88 13.42
N ASN A 29 9.92 -13.06 14.41
CA ASN A 29 9.00 -12.51 15.40
C ASN A 29 7.89 -11.68 14.73
N PHE A 30 8.24 -10.82 13.77
CA PHE A 30 7.25 -10.03 13.06
C PHE A 30 6.31 -10.89 12.22
N LYS A 31 6.82 -11.95 11.58
CA LYS A 31 6.00 -12.94 10.86
C LYS A 31 4.99 -13.61 11.79
N GLU A 32 5.42 -14.07 12.96
CA GLU A 32 4.53 -14.67 13.96
C GLU A 32 3.45 -13.67 14.42
N LEU A 33 3.83 -12.41 14.68
CA LEU A 33 2.87 -11.35 15.04
C LEU A 33 1.85 -11.05 13.93
N LEU A 34 2.20 -11.25 12.66
CA LEU A 34 1.28 -11.09 11.53
C LEU A 34 0.38 -12.31 11.34
N GLU A 35 0.87 -13.51 11.65
CA GLU A 35 0.06 -14.75 11.63
C GLU A 35 -0.99 -14.74 12.74
N ASP A 36 -0.65 -14.23 13.91
CA ASP A 36 -1.55 -14.08 15.07
C ASP A 36 -2.42 -12.82 15.04
N LEU A 37 -2.32 -12.02 13.97
CA LEU A 37 -3.01 -10.72 13.89
C LEU A 37 -4.53 -10.88 13.82
N THR A 38 -5.25 -10.25 14.75
CA THR A 38 -6.71 -10.23 14.79
C THR A 38 -7.25 -8.82 14.53
N LEU A 39 -8.58 -8.68 14.51
CA LEU A 39 -9.25 -7.38 14.40
C LEU A 39 -9.33 -6.62 15.73
N GLU A 40 -8.85 -7.22 16.82
CA GLU A 40 -8.88 -6.61 18.14
C GLU A 40 -7.82 -5.52 18.26
N ARG A 41 -8.19 -4.43 18.93
CA ARG A 41 -7.31 -3.27 19.09
C ARG A 41 -6.00 -3.60 19.77
N GLU A 42 -6.00 -4.51 20.74
CA GLU A 42 -4.78 -4.91 21.46
C GLU A 42 -3.83 -5.71 20.57
N SER A 43 -4.37 -6.62 19.74
CA SER A 43 -3.59 -7.37 18.74
C SER A 43 -2.93 -6.42 17.74
N VAL A 44 -3.70 -5.53 17.11
CA VAL A 44 -3.18 -4.53 16.16
C VAL A 44 -2.14 -3.62 16.83
N LYS A 45 -2.43 -3.14 18.05
CA LYS A 45 -1.52 -2.26 18.80
C LYS A 45 -0.18 -2.95 19.09
N LYS A 46 -0.20 -4.23 19.49
CA LYS A 46 1.01 -5.01 19.77
C LYS A 46 1.90 -5.09 18.53
N THR A 47 1.33 -5.49 17.40
CA THR A 47 2.08 -5.65 16.14
C THR A 47 2.56 -4.30 15.59
N MET A 48 1.76 -3.24 15.71
CA MET A 48 2.15 -1.89 15.35
C MET A 48 3.27 -1.34 16.24
N GLY A 49 3.21 -1.60 17.55
CA GLY A 49 4.27 -1.24 18.50
C GLY A 49 5.61 -1.85 18.09
N PHE A 50 5.64 -3.14 17.79
CA PHE A 50 6.84 -3.81 17.28
C PHE A 50 7.40 -3.11 16.02
N ALA A 51 6.54 -2.77 15.06
CA ALA A 51 6.98 -2.11 13.84
C ALA A 51 7.59 -0.72 14.12
N LEU A 52 6.97 0.06 15.03
CA LEU A 52 7.47 1.38 15.39
C LEU A 52 8.74 1.34 16.24
N ASP A 53 8.92 0.32 17.08
CA ASP A 53 10.15 0.10 17.85
C ASP A 53 11.33 -0.25 16.93
N ASN A 54 11.04 -0.81 15.76
CA ASN A 54 12.03 -1.20 14.73
C ASN A 54 11.97 -0.30 13.48
N TYR A 55 11.66 0.99 13.65
CA TYR A 55 11.41 1.90 12.52
C TYR A 55 12.60 2.07 11.55
N GLU A 56 13.83 1.80 11.99
CA GLU A 56 15.02 1.86 11.12
C GLU A 56 14.95 0.82 10.00
N ALA A 57 14.22 -0.29 10.23
CA ALA A 57 13.94 -1.36 9.27
C ALA A 57 12.60 -1.20 8.54
N ALA A 58 12.06 0.02 8.43
CA ALA A 58 10.74 0.29 7.85
C ALA A 58 10.54 -0.34 6.45
N VAL A 59 11.56 -0.34 5.60
CA VAL A 59 11.45 -0.90 4.24
C VAL A 59 11.22 -2.42 4.29
N ASP A 60 11.99 -3.14 5.11
CA ASP A 60 11.84 -4.59 5.29
C ASP A 60 10.48 -4.91 5.91
N LEU A 61 10.10 -4.19 6.97
CA LEU A 61 8.81 -4.37 7.65
C LEU A 61 7.61 -4.15 6.71
N VAL A 62 7.64 -3.09 5.90
CA VAL A 62 6.60 -2.84 4.89
C VAL A 62 6.58 -3.94 3.83
N GLY A 63 7.74 -4.39 3.37
CA GLY A 63 7.85 -5.52 2.45
C GLY A 63 7.17 -6.77 3.00
N ILE A 64 7.41 -7.10 4.28
CA ILE A 64 6.79 -8.26 4.94
C ILE A 64 5.26 -8.09 5.02
N ILE A 65 4.77 -6.89 5.38
CA ILE A 65 3.32 -6.60 5.43
C ILE A 65 2.68 -6.81 4.05
N VAL A 66 3.29 -6.27 2.99
CA VAL A 66 2.78 -6.39 1.61
C VAL A 66 2.74 -7.85 1.16
N GLU A 67 3.79 -8.63 1.46
CA GLU A 67 3.79 -10.06 1.17
C GLU A 67 2.73 -10.81 1.96
N SER A 68 2.47 -10.43 3.22
CA SER A 68 1.36 -10.98 4.01
C SER A 68 -0.02 -10.65 3.44
N PHE A 69 -0.21 -9.48 2.81
CA PHE A 69 -1.43 -9.18 2.06
C PHE A 69 -1.62 -10.15 0.89
N LYS A 70 -0.56 -10.42 0.12
CA LYS A 70 -0.61 -11.31 -1.04
C LYS A 70 -0.90 -12.76 -0.64
N SER A 71 -0.23 -13.26 0.40
CA SER A 71 -0.44 -14.63 0.88
C SER A 71 -1.83 -14.83 1.52
N SER A 72 -2.41 -13.77 2.08
CA SER A 72 -3.69 -13.82 2.80
C SER A 72 -4.91 -13.49 1.95
N ILE A 73 -4.79 -13.47 0.61
CA ILE A 73 -5.86 -13.01 -0.30
C ILE A 73 -7.20 -13.74 -0.14
N ALA A 74 -7.18 -14.98 0.35
CA ALA A 74 -8.37 -15.79 0.60
C ALA A 74 -9.08 -15.46 1.93
N SER A 75 -8.42 -14.77 2.87
CA SER A 75 -8.96 -14.45 4.20
C SER A 75 -9.29 -12.96 4.32
N GLY A 76 -10.56 -12.62 4.11
CA GLY A 76 -11.02 -11.23 4.28
C GLY A 76 -10.75 -10.66 5.68
N VAL A 77 -10.82 -11.48 6.73
CA VAL A 77 -10.55 -11.06 8.12
C VAL A 77 -9.08 -10.65 8.27
N THR A 78 -8.15 -11.50 7.81
CA THR A 78 -6.71 -11.24 7.89
C THR A 78 -6.34 -9.98 7.11
N LEU A 79 -6.88 -9.81 5.90
CA LEU A 79 -6.63 -8.61 5.09
C LEU A 79 -7.11 -7.31 5.76
N ILE A 80 -8.26 -7.35 6.44
CA ILE A 80 -8.72 -6.20 7.23
C ILE A 80 -7.80 -5.96 8.43
N GLY A 81 -7.33 -7.00 9.11
CA GLY A 81 -6.36 -6.87 10.21
C GLY A 81 -5.08 -6.19 9.74
N LEU A 82 -4.52 -6.63 8.60
CA LEU A 82 -3.36 -6.03 7.96
C LEU A 82 -3.60 -4.57 7.53
N LEU A 83 -4.82 -4.24 7.07
CA LEU A 83 -5.19 -2.87 6.74
C LEU A 83 -5.26 -1.98 7.99
N TYR A 84 -5.79 -2.48 9.11
CA TYR A 84 -5.80 -1.77 10.39
C TYR A 84 -4.38 -1.54 10.90
N LEU A 85 -3.53 -2.57 10.86
CA LEU A 85 -2.10 -2.44 11.18
C LEU A 85 -1.41 -1.36 10.32
N THR A 86 -1.62 -1.41 9.00
CA THR A 86 -1.06 -0.44 8.06
C THR A 86 -1.54 0.98 8.38
N SER A 87 -2.84 1.14 8.68
CA SER A 87 -3.43 2.41 9.06
C SER A 87 -2.84 2.97 10.35
N ASP A 88 -2.67 2.13 11.38
CA ASP A 88 -2.11 2.54 12.66
C ASP A 88 -0.64 2.91 12.52
N ILE A 89 0.16 2.16 11.75
CA ILE A 89 1.55 2.53 11.44
C ILE A 89 1.60 3.88 10.71
N LEU A 90 0.77 4.11 9.69
CA LEU A 90 0.72 5.38 8.95
C LEU A 90 0.38 6.56 9.86
N HIS A 91 -0.63 6.40 10.72
CA HIS A 91 -1.06 7.46 11.63
C HIS A 91 0.03 7.80 12.65
N ASN A 92 0.61 6.78 13.30
CA ASN A 92 1.57 6.98 14.37
C ASN A 92 2.98 7.36 13.86
N SER A 93 3.40 6.87 12.70
CA SER A 93 4.67 7.28 12.07
C SER A 93 4.65 8.72 11.55
N SER A 94 3.47 9.28 11.33
CA SER A 94 3.30 10.69 10.92
C SER A 94 3.39 11.67 12.09
N ALA A 95 3.36 11.19 13.34
CA ALA A 95 3.64 12.02 14.51
C ALA A 95 5.15 12.31 14.57
N ALA A 96 5.50 13.60 14.69
CA ALA A 96 6.84 14.16 14.43
C ALA A 96 8.00 13.68 15.34
N VAL A 97 7.83 12.60 16.11
CA VAL A 97 8.71 12.27 17.24
C VAL A 97 9.76 11.20 16.91
N ASN A 98 9.53 10.30 15.93
CA ASN A 98 10.30 9.04 15.86
C ASN A 98 10.95 8.70 14.50
N ASN A 99 11.49 9.65 13.71
CA ASN A 99 12.20 9.35 12.43
C ASN A 99 11.53 8.31 11.50
N ALA A 100 10.23 8.09 11.69
CA ALA A 100 9.46 7.00 11.11
C ALA A 100 8.82 7.43 9.79
N SER A 101 9.20 8.60 9.28
CA SER A 101 8.73 9.13 7.99
C SER A 101 8.98 8.18 6.83
N LEU A 102 9.96 7.28 6.94
CA LEU A 102 10.22 6.24 5.96
C LEU A 102 9.04 5.27 5.81
N PHE A 103 8.36 4.90 6.92
CA PHE A 103 7.13 4.10 6.83
C PHE A 103 6.09 4.79 5.97
N ARG A 104 5.88 6.09 6.16
CA ARG A 104 4.90 6.86 5.41
C ARG A 104 5.19 6.81 3.91
N THR A 105 6.43 7.10 3.51
CA THR A 105 6.81 7.07 2.09
C THR A 105 6.68 5.67 1.50
N THR A 106 7.24 4.64 2.14
CA THR A 106 7.23 3.28 1.62
C THR A 106 5.81 2.69 1.58
N LEU A 107 5.00 2.91 2.61
CA LEU A 107 3.59 2.46 2.58
C LEU A 107 2.80 3.17 1.49
N GLN A 108 2.97 4.48 1.32
CA GLN A 108 2.26 5.23 0.29
C GLN A 108 2.53 4.69 -1.11
N GLU A 109 3.76 4.24 -1.40
CA GLU A 109 4.12 3.59 -2.66
C GLU A 109 3.44 2.22 -2.85
N CYS A 110 3.24 1.47 -1.77
CA CYS A 110 2.61 0.14 -1.79
C CYS A 110 1.07 0.16 -1.71
N LEU A 111 0.46 1.26 -1.23
CA LEU A 111 -0.99 1.36 -1.03
C LEU A 111 -1.83 1.03 -2.29
N PRO A 112 -1.46 1.45 -3.52
CA PRO A 112 -2.20 1.05 -4.73
C PRO A 112 -2.28 -0.47 -4.91
N GLU A 113 -1.18 -1.18 -4.64
CA GLU A 113 -1.13 -2.64 -4.73
C GLU A 113 -1.97 -3.29 -3.62
N ILE A 114 -1.87 -2.79 -2.38
CA ILE A 114 -2.69 -3.25 -1.25
C ILE A 114 -4.19 -3.09 -1.57
N MET A 115 -4.60 -1.93 -2.12
CA MET A 115 -6.00 -1.69 -2.52
C MET A 115 -6.45 -2.65 -3.62
N ASN A 116 -5.57 -2.99 -4.56
CA ASN A 116 -5.85 -3.99 -5.58
C ASN A 116 -6.03 -5.41 -4.98
N THR A 117 -5.19 -5.80 -4.02
CA THR A 117 -5.33 -7.09 -3.31
C THR A 117 -6.64 -7.16 -2.54
N LEU A 118 -7.01 -6.09 -1.83
CA LEU A 118 -8.30 -5.95 -1.15
C LEU A 118 -9.47 -6.05 -2.13
N ARG A 119 -9.37 -5.44 -3.31
CA ARG A 119 -10.38 -5.55 -4.37
C ARG A 119 -10.58 -7.00 -4.79
N ILE A 120 -9.49 -7.70 -5.14
CA ILE A 120 -9.54 -9.08 -5.63
C ILE A 120 -10.20 -9.97 -4.57
N ALA A 121 -9.76 -9.86 -3.32
CA ALA A 121 -10.36 -10.59 -2.20
C ALA A 121 -11.84 -10.28 -2.04
N HIS A 122 -12.21 -8.99 -2.03
CA HIS A 122 -13.62 -8.56 -1.90
C HIS A 122 -14.51 -9.11 -3.02
N LYS A 123 -14.01 -9.17 -4.27
CA LYS A 123 -14.76 -9.71 -5.41
C LYS A 123 -14.94 -11.22 -5.35
N ASN A 124 -13.99 -11.94 -4.75
CA ASN A 124 -14.07 -13.39 -4.59
C ASN A 124 -14.96 -13.84 -3.42
N ILE A 125 -15.49 -12.90 -2.62
CA ILE A 125 -16.46 -13.22 -1.57
C ILE A 125 -17.81 -13.57 -2.21
N VAL A 126 -18.25 -14.83 -2.03
CA VAL A 126 -19.56 -15.32 -2.49
C VAL A 126 -20.72 -14.71 -1.69
N GLY A 127 -20.53 -14.52 -0.38
CA GLY A 127 -21.58 -14.05 0.53
C GLY A 127 -21.76 -12.52 0.51
N ARG A 128 -22.87 -12.03 -0.04
CA ARG A 128 -23.19 -10.58 -0.12
C ARG A 128 -23.04 -9.83 1.21
N MET A 129 -23.52 -10.42 2.31
CA MET A 129 -23.42 -9.81 3.63
C MET A 129 -21.95 -9.62 4.05
N TYR A 130 -21.14 -10.66 3.90
CA TYR A 130 -19.72 -10.61 4.26
C TYR A 130 -18.93 -9.65 3.35
N ALA A 131 -19.24 -9.61 2.06
CA ALA A 131 -18.64 -8.66 1.12
C ALA A 131 -18.92 -7.21 1.53
N ASN A 132 -20.18 -6.91 1.88
CA ASN A 132 -20.57 -5.59 2.37
C ASN A 132 -19.87 -5.21 3.69
N VAL A 133 -19.67 -6.17 4.60
CA VAL A 133 -18.93 -5.93 5.85
C VAL A 133 -17.46 -5.57 5.56
N MET A 134 -16.79 -6.33 4.69
CA MET A 134 -15.41 -6.03 4.29
C MET A 134 -15.33 -4.65 3.61
N LYS A 135 -16.24 -4.38 2.67
CA LYS A 135 -16.33 -3.07 2.02
C LYS A 135 -16.45 -1.95 3.04
N GLN A 136 -17.39 -2.03 3.97
CA GLN A 136 -17.58 -0.99 4.98
C GLN A 136 -16.33 -0.77 5.82
N LYS A 137 -15.62 -1.84 6.20
CA LYS A 137 -14.36 -1.74 6.95
C LYS A 137 -13.27 -1.02 6.17
N VAL A 138 -13.12 -1.30 4.87
CA VAL A 138 -12.16 -0.57 4.00
C VAL A 138 -12.56 0.90 3.88
N ILE A 139 -13.84 1.20 3.63
CA ILE A 139 -14.34 2.58 3.52
C ILE A 139 -14.08 3.35 4.82
N ASN A 140 -14.35 2.74 5.99
CA ASN A 140 -14.11 3.38 7.28
C ASN A 140 -12.64 3.78 7.48
N VAL A 141 -11.69 2.94 7.02
CA VAL A 141 -10.25 3.26 7.08
C VAL A 141 -9.93 4.45 6.18
N LEU A 142 -10.43 4.47 4.94
CA LEU A 142 -10.23 5.60 4.02
C LEU A 142 -10.83 6.91 4.57
N THR A 143 -12.02 6.84 5.17
CA THR A 143 -12.63 7.99 5.86
C THR A 143 -11.81 8.45 7.07
N ALA A 144 -11.20 7.53 7.82
CA ALA A 144 -10.29 7.90 8.90
C ALA A 144 -9.05 8.64 8.36
N TRP A 145 -8.47 8.16 7.25
CA TRP A 145 -7.33 8.83 6.60
C TRP A 145 -7.69 10.23 6.08
N GLU A 146 -8.93 10.42 5.59
CA GLU A 146 -9.45 11.74 5.24
C GLU A 146 -9.53 12.66 6.47
N ASN A 147 -10.17 12.19 7.54
CA ASN A 147 -10.34 12.95 8.79
C ASN A 147 -9.01 13.35 9.42
N TRP A 148 -8.01 12.48 9.36
CA TRP A 148 -6.66 12.75 9.84
C TRP A 148 -5.81 13.57 8.87
N SER A 149 -6.35 13.93 7.70
CA SER A 149 -5.61 14.60 6.62
C SER A 149 -4.32 13.86 6.24
N LEU A 150 -4.33 12.52 6.30
CA LEU A 150 -3.15 11.71 5.98
C LEU A 150 -2.82 11.78 4.50
N PHE A 151 -3.80 11.94 3.62
CA PHE A 151 -3.58 12.03 2.17
C PHE A 151 -4.43 13.15 1.55
N PRO A 152 -3.97 13.75 0.44
CA PRO A 152 -4.81 14.67 -0.33
C PRO A 152 -6.11 13.98 -0.79
N PRO A 153 -7.25 14.70 -0.87
CA PRO A 153 -8.54 14.10 -1.26
C PRO A 153 -8.50 13.34 -2.59
N ALA A 154 -7.75 13.83 -3.59
CA ALA A 154 -7.62 13.17 -4.89
C ALA A 154 -6.97 11.78 -4.80
N VAL A 155 -6.02 11.58 -3.88
CA VAL A 155 -5.36 10.28 -3.65
C VAL A 155 -6.36 9.30 -3.03
N LEU A 156 -7.15 9.74 -2.05
CA LEU A 156 -8.18 8.92 -1.41
C LEU A 156 -9.26 8.50 -2.41
N VAL A 157 -9.68 9.41 -3.29
CA VAL A 157 -10.58 9.09 -4.42
C VAL A 157 -9.97 7.99 -5.31
N GLY A 158 -8.66 8.05 -5.58
CA GLY A 158 -7.95 7.00 -6.31
C GLY A 158 -7.97 5.64 -5.61
N PHE A 159 -7.82 5.60 -4.29
CA PHE A 159 -7.94 4.36 -3.51
C PHE A 159 -9.37 3.81 -3.50
N HIS A 160 -10.38 4.68 -3.34
CA HIS A 160 -11.79 4.30 -3.48
C HIS A 160 -12.08 3.68 -4.85
N ALA A 161 -11.62 4.33 -5.92
CA ALA A 161 -11.79 3.85 -7.28
C ALA A 161 -11.10 2.50 -7.49
N THR A 162 -9.85 2.36 -7.03
CA THR A 162 -9.09 1.11 -7.13
C THR A 162 -9.79 -0.03 -6.41
N PHE A 163 -10.28 0.19 -5.19
CA PHE A 163 -10.96 -0.86 -4.42
C PHE A 163 -12.32 -1.27 -5.01
N LEU A 164 -13.09 -0.30 -5.53
CA LEU A 164 -14.46 -0.53 -6.00
C LEU A 164 -14.56 -0.87 -7.50
N ARG A 165 -13.46 -0.80 -8.25
CA ARG A 165 -13.38 -1.05 -9.69
C ARG A 165 -14.08 -2.36 -10.09
N LYS A 166 -14.79 -2.35 -11.22
CA LYS A 166 -15.43 -3.56 -11.78
C LYS A 166 -14.43 -4.33 -12.65
N VAL A 167 -14.59 -5.65 -12.75
CA VAL A 167 -13.66 -6.53 -13.50
C VAL A 167 -13.69 -6.24 -15.01
N GLU A 168 -14.82 -5.78 -15.55
CA GLU A 168 -14.97 -5.39 -16.96
C GLU A 168 -14.03 -4.24 -17.38
N GLU A 169 -13.51 -3.47 -16.43
CA GLU A 169 -12.62 -2.33 -16.66
C GLU A 169 -11.13 -2.72 -16.68
N ASP A 170 -10.78 -3.98 -16.33
CA ASP A 170 -9.39 -4.46 -16.36
C ASP A 170 -8.87 -4.62 -17.81
N GLY A 171 -9.76 -4.72 -18.79
CA GLY A 171 -9.43 -4.78 -20.22
C GLY A 171 -8.99 -3.45 -20.85
N TYR A 172 -9.20 -2.30 -20.18
CA TYR A 172 -8.92 -0.98 -20.76
C TYR A 172 -7.63 -0.32 -20.22
N VAL A 173 -7.03 -0.86 -19.16
CA VAL A 173 -5.84 -0.25 -18.52
C VAL A 173 -4.52 -0.80 -19.06
N ASN A 174 -4.53 -1.82 -19.94
CA ASN A 174 -3.31 -2.36 -20.56
C ASN A 174 -2.93 -1.71 -21.89
N THR A 175 -3.30 -0.45 -22.12
CA THR A 175 -2.81 0.37 -23.26
C THR A 175 -2.62 1.84 -22.85
N ARG A 176 -1.83 2.09 -21.80
CA ARG A 176 -1.20 3.41 -21.60
C ARG A 176 0.31 3.35 -21.47
N SER A 177 0.90 2.45 -22.25
CA SER A 177 2.25 2.58 -22.78
C SER A 177 2.16 2.55 -24.31
N LEU A 178 1.42 3.49 -24.91
CA LEU A 178 1.51 3.76 -26.34
C LEU A 178 1.65 5.26 -26.53
N ASN A 179 2.74 5.60 -27.22
CA ASN A 179 3.19 6.94 -27.55
C ASN A 179 2.05 7.80 -28.10
N ILE A 180 1.89 8.99 -27.55
CA ILE A 180 1.13 10.06 -28.20
C ILE A 180 2.04 10.60 -29.30
N ASP A 181 1.86 10.12 -30.53
CA ASP A 181 2.33 10.79 -31.73
C ASP A 181 1.18 10.85 -32.75
N GLY A 182 0.73 12.08 -33.03
CA GLY A 182 0.06 12.44 -34.27
C GLY A 182 -1.43 12.10 -34.41
N ILE A 183 -2.32 12.88 -33.78
CA ILE A 183 -3.63 13.12 -34.38
C ILE A 183 -3.39 14.06 -35.57
N GLY A 184 -3.18 13.48 -36.75
CA GLY A 184 -3.11 14.21 -38.00
C GLY A 184 -4.50 14.73 -38.39
N GLU A 185 -4.54 16.01 -38.77
CA GLU A 185 -5.66 16.87 -39.22
C GLU A 185 -6.69 16.25 -40.19
N ALA A 186 -6.48 15.03 -40.68
CA ALA A 186 -7.30 14.35 -41.68
C ALA A 186 -8.64 13.77 -41.15
N ASP A 187 -8.75 13.48 -39.85
CA ASP A 187 -9.95 12.85 -39.28
C ASP A 187 -11.04 13.86 -38.84
N LEU A 188 -10.68 15.14 -38.63
CA LEU A 188 -11.64 16.21 -38.34
C LEU A 188 -12.49 16.59 -39.57
N GLU A 189 -11.92 16.53 -40.77
CA GLU A 189 -12.64 16.84 -42.01
C GLU A 189 -13.63 15.73 -42.41
N ARG A 190 -13.40 14.49 -41.96
CA ARG A 190 -14.27 13.34 -42.22
C ARG A 190 -15.51 13.29 -41.32
N LEU A 191 -15.46 13.91 -40.14
CA LEU A 191 -16.61 14.00 -39.22
C LEU A 191 -17.62 15.09 -39.61
N ARG A 192 -17.27 16.01 -40.52
CA ARG A 192 -18.14 17.13 -40.91
C ARG A 192 -19.12 16.81 -42.05
N LYS A 193 -18.99 15.66 -42.71
CA LYS A 193 -19.68 15.37 -43.98
C LYS A 193 -20.76 14.28 -43.95
N THR A 194 -21.13 13.72 -42.80
CA THR A 194 -22.07 12.56 -42.80
C THR A 194 -23.26 12.67 -41.86
N CYS A 195 -23.89 13.85 -41.77
CA CYS A 195 -25.30 13.93 -41.38
C CYS A 195 -26.10 14.74 -42.41
N ARG A 196 -26.67 14.02 -43.38
CA ARG A 196 -27.98 14.28 -43.95
C ARG A 196 -28.72 12.96 -44.04
#